data_AF-A0A1R3JYD2-F1
#
_entry.id   AF-A0A1R3JYD2-F1
#
_cell.length_a   1.000
_cell.length_b   1.000
_cell.length_c   1.000
_cell.angle_alpha   90.00
_cell.angle_beta   90.00
_cell.angle_gamma   90.00
#
_symmetry.space_group_name_H-M   'P 1'
#
loop_
_entity.id
_entity.type
_entity.pdbx_description
1 polymer ?
#
loop_
_entity_poly.entity_id
_entity_poly.type
_entity_poly.pdbx_seq_one_letter_code
_entity_poly.pdbx_strand_id
1 'polypeptide(L)'
;MSKFEYPVLSRADIISILLESQIAVVTDNDFKNVKPDFICDLYTRLLMYLDALHEEDQGQVEFSALEQFENPDLLIGSIQVMNLYSRLREVVASLHCPMQFNLRDLIKPDSSRTEFFISSILNFCLYKYSIVDFRIRDTKMNLLRPIAEELTLLDEQRKEWEAKISQLNAEIAGYNEARERELPLVQEVDSRVKELRKMIAGLKNN
;
A
#
# COMPACT_ATOMS: atom_id res chain seq x y z
N MET A 1 15.54 30.13 -19.41
CA MET A 1 14.99 29.98 -18.05
C MET A 1 13.51 29.67 -18.22
N SER A 2 13.08 28.42 -18.01
CA SER A 2 11.64 28.13 -17.94
C SER A 2 11.07 28.93 -16.78
N LYS A 3 10.00 29.69 -17.01
CA LYS A 3 9.24 30.27 -15.90
C LYS A 3 8.59 29.09 -15.18
N PHE A 4 9.05 28.80 -13.97
CA PHE A 4 8.37 27.85 -13.11
C PHE A 4 7.02 28.45 -12.76
N GLU A 5 5.95 27.91 -13.36
CA GLU A 5 4.58 28.26 -13.00
C GLU A 5 4.17 27.39 -11.82
N TYR A 6 3.58 28.02 -10.81
CA TYR A 6 3.06 27.32 -9.65
C TYR A 6 1.99 26.32 -10.12
N PRO A 7 2.05 25.04 -9.74
CA PRO A 7 1.15 24.03 -10.28
C PRO A 7 -0.28 24.32 -9.82
N VAL A 8 -1.18 24.52 -10.79
CA VAL A 8 -2.61 24.72 -10.56
C VAL A 8 -3.37 23.63 -11.30
N LEU A 9 -4.25 22.95 -10.58
CA LEU A 9 -5.16 21.91 -11.05
C LEU A 9 -6.35 22.55 -11.74
N SER A 10 -6.86 21.89 -12.78
CA SER A 10 -8.14 22.29 -13.35
C SER A 10 -9.27 21.98 -12.36
N ARG A 11 -10.40 22.68 -12.50
CA ARG A 11 -11.59 22.39 -11.66
C ARG A 11 -12.05 20.93 -11.81
N ALA A 12 -11.96 20.37 -13.02
CA ALA A 12 -12.32 18.97 -13.25
C ALA A 12 -11.42 18.03 -12.44
N ASP A 13 -10.12 18.31 -12.40
CA ASP A 13 -9.16 17.53 -11.60
C ASP A 13 -9.43 17.70 -10.10
N ILE A 14 -9.69 18.93 -9.63
CA ILE A 14 -10.07 19.21 -8.24
C ILE A 14 -11.27 18.35 -7.83
N ILE A 15 -12.33 18.33 -8.65
CA ILE A 15 -13.54 17.54 -8.38
C ILE A 15 -13.21 16.04 -8.34
N SER A 16 -12.45 15.54 -9.32
CA SER A 16 -12.07 14.12 -9.38
C SER A 16 -11.26 13.71 -8.15
N ILE A 17 -10.23 14.49 -7.80
CA ILE A 17 -9.33 14.21 -6.68
C ILE A 17 -10.10 14.23 -5.34
N LEU A 18 -10.98 15.21 -5.14
CA LEU A 18 -11.80 15.29 -3.92
C LEU A 18 -12.71 14.07 -3.75
N LEU A 19 -13.26 13.56 -4.86
CA LEU A 19 -14.10 12.36 -4.87
C LEU A 19 -13.28 11.08 -4.63
N GLU A 20 -12.20 10.90 -5.40
CA GLU A 20 -11.33 9.71 -5.34
C GLU A 20 -10.65 9.57 -3.97
N SER A 21 -10.25 10.70 -3.38
CA SER A 21 -9.64 10.76 -2.05
C SER A 21 -10.68 10.68 -0.92
N GLN A 22 -11.97 10.57 -1.24
CA GLN A 22 -13.10 10.53 -0.29
C GLN A 22 -13.13 11.74 0.66
N ILE A 23 -12.66 12.91 0.20
CA ILE A 23 -12.66 14.15 0.97
C ILE A 23 -14.03 14.83 0.89
N ALA A 24 -14.56 14.99 -0.33
CA ALA A 24 -15.85 15.62 -0.54
C ALA A 24 -16.46 15.24 -1.89
N VAL A 25 -17.79 15.12 -1.91
CA VAL A 25 -18.56 15.04 -3.16
C VAL A 25 -19.03 16.45 -3.51
N VAL A 26 -18.49 17.00 -4.60
CA VAL A 26 -18.70 18.39 -5.03
C VAL A 26 -19.00 18.45 -6.52
N THR A 27 -19.63 19.54 -6.95
CA THR A 27 -20.01 19.80 -8.35
C THR A 27 -19.37 21.08 -8.88
N ASP A 28 -19.35 21.24 -10.20
CA ASP A 28 -18.86 22.47 -10.84
C ASP A 28 -19.61 23.74 -10.35
N ASN A 29 -20.90 23.61 -10.02
CA ASN A 29 -21.70 24.73 -9.54
C ASN A 29 -21.28 25.22 -8.14
N ASP A 30 -20.75 24.32 -7.30
CA ASP A 30 -20.28 24.67 -5.96
C ASP A 30 -19.05 25.60 -6.01
N PHE A 31 -18.26 25.50 -7.10
CA PHE A 31 -17.11 26.38 -7.34
C PHE A 31 -17.47 27.68 -8.06
N LYS A 32 -18.54 27.70 -8.85
CA LYS A 32 -19.02 28.93 -9.52
C LYS A 32 -19.63 29.92 -8.53
N ASN A 33 -20.38 29.41 -7.56
CA ASN A 33 -21.07 30.21 -6.54
C ASN A 33 -20.65 29.72 -5.15
N VAL A 34 -19.40 29.97 -4.79
CA VAL A 34 -18.81 29.49 -3.54
C VAL A 34 -19.54 30.11 -2.36
N LYS A 35 -20.17 29.27 -1.53
CA LYS A 35 -20.81 29.70 -0.29
C LYS A 35 -19.79 29.64 0.86
N PRO A 36 -19.80 30.61 1.80
CA PRO A 36 -18.94 30.59 2.98
C PRO A 36 -18.99 29.28 3.77
N ASP A 37 -20.19 28.79 4.09
CA ASP A 37 -20.35 27.55 4.86
C ASP A 37 -19.75 26.35 4.12
N PHE A 38 -20.02 26.24 2.81
CA PHE A 38 -19.47 25.20 1.96
C PHE A 38 -17.93 25.19 1.97
N ILE A 39 -17.31 26.37 1.81
CA ILE A 39 -15.86 26.43 1.71
C ILE A 39 -15.18 26.20 3.07
N CYS A 40 -15.79 26.64 4.17
CA CYS A 40 -15.33 26.33 5.53
C CYS A 40 -15.36 24.82 5.79
N ASP A 41 -16.44 24.14 5.40
CA ASP A 41 -16.57 22.69 5.55
C ASP A 41 -15.58 21.93 4.67
N LEU A 42 -15.33 22.43 3.46
CA LEU A 42 -14.37 21.81 2.54
C LEU A 42 -12.93 21.97 3.05
N TYR A 43 -12.55 23.16 3.51
CA TYR A 43 -11.22 23.39 4.07
C TYR A 43 -10.99 22.61 5.36
N THR A 44 -12.01 22.51 6.22
CA THR A 44 -11.99 21.62 7.39
C THR A 44 -11.60 20.20 6.99
N ARG A 45 -12.33 19.61 6.03
CA ARG A 45 -12.08 18.24 5.58
C ARG A 45 -10.70 18.07 4.94
N LEU A 46 -10.23 19.08 4.21
CA LEU A 46 -8.88 19.10 3.65
C LEU A 46 -7.80 19.12 4.74
N LEU A 47 -7.98 19.91 5.80
CA LEU A 47 -7.04 19.97 6.92
C LEU A 47 -7.02 18.66 7.71
N MET A 48 -8.18 18.05 7.94
CA MET A 48 -8.28 16.73 8.57
C MET A 48 -7.57 15.66 7.73
N TYR A 49 -7.79 15.68 6.41
CA TYR A 49 -7.10 14.76 5.49
C TYR A 49 -5.57 14.95 5.53
N LEU A 50 -5.09 16.17 5.75
CA LEU A 50 -3.66 16.46 5.90
C LEU A 50 -3.05 16.11 7.25
N ASP A 51 -3.88 15.68 8.22
CA ASP A 51 -3.54 15.52 9.64
C ASP A 51 -3.05 16.85 10.26
N ALA A 52 -3.65 17.96 9.82
CA ALA A 52 -3.35 19.32 10.28
C ALA A 52 -4.46 19.90 11.17
N LEU A 53 -5.55 19.16 11.36
CA LEU A 53 -6.66 19.49 12.23
C LEU A 53 -7.33 18.19 12.70
N HIS A 54 -7.50 18.00 14.00
CA HIS A 54 -8.21 16.84 14.54
C HIS A 54 -9.68 17.20 14.86
N GLU A 55 -10.57 16.21 14.88
CA GLU A 55 -11.99 16.44 15.22
C GLU A 55 -12.16 17.06 16.62
N GLU A 56 -11.28 16.70 17.55
CA GLU A 56 -11.25 17.23 18.91
C GLU A 56 -10.96 18.75 18.95
N ASP A 57 -10.22 19.28 17.96
CA ASP A 57 -9.88 20.69 17.86
C ASP A 57 -11.05 21.56 17.36
N GLN A 58 -12.06 20.96 16.71
CA GLN A 58 -13.18 21.70 16.11
C GLN A 58 -14.19 22.25 17.13
N GLY A 59 -14.13 21.78 18.38
CA GLY A 59 -14.98 22.22 19.49
C GLY A 59 -14.22 22.77 20.70
N GLN A 60 -12.89 22.60 20.74
CA GLN A 60 -12.06 23.14 21.81
C GLN A 60 -11.78 24.62 21.56
N VAL A 61 -12.73 25.47 21.95
CA VAL A 61 -12.37 26.84 22.28
C VAL A 61 -11.64 26.79 23.63
N GLU A 62 -10.44 27.34 23.69
CA GLU A 62 -9.72 27.48 24.96
C GLU A 62 -10.62 28.23 25.94
N PHE A 63 -11.16 27.55 26.96
CA PHE A 63 -12.14 28.11 27.89
C PHE A 63 -11.64 29.42 28.55
N SER A 64 -10.32 29.53 28.74
CA SER A 64 -9.62 30.73 29.21
C SER A 64 -9.79 31.97 28.30
N ALA A 65 -9.99 31.77 26.99
CA ALA A 65 -10.25 32.85 26.04
C ALA A 65 -11.73 33.27 26.02
N LEU A 66 -12.65 32.34 26.33
CA LEU A 66 -14.09 32.62 26.41
C LEU A 66 -14.48 33.43 27.65
N GLU A 67 -13.75 33.27 28.76
CA GLU A 67 -13.94 34.05 30.00
C GLU A 67 -13.72 35.56 29.82
N GLN A 68 -13.07 35.98 28.72
CA GLN A 68 -12.84 37.39 28.40
C GLN A 68 -14.00 38.06 27.66
N PHE A 69 -15.00 37.29 27.23
CA PHE A 69 -16.16 37.79 26.50
C PHE A 69 -17.41 37.80 27.39
N GLU A 70 -18.14 38.92 27.40
CA GLU A 70 -19.41 39.02 28.16
C GLU A 70 -20.50 38.07 27.64
N ASN A 71 -20.46 37.69 26.37
CA ASN A 71 -21.44 36.80 25.72
C ASN A 71 -20.74 35.82 24.77
N PRO A 72 -20.03 34.80 25.28
CA PRO A 72 -19.24 33.88 24.47
C PRO A 72 -20.08 33.09 23.46
N ASP A 73 -21.32 32.77 23.81
CA ASP A 73 -22.24 31.98 22.97
C ASP A 73 -22.56 32.65 21.63
N LEU A 74 -22.58 33.99 21.59
CA LEU A 74 -22.80 34.76 20.36
C LEU A 74 -21.58 34.78 19.43
N LEU A 75 -20.40 34.39 19.95
CA LEU A 75 -19.12 34.47 19.26
C LEU A 75 -18.58 33.11 18.82
N ILE A 76 -19.20 32.00 19.23
CA ILE A 76 -18.76 30.63 18.93
C ILE A 76 -18.47 30.45 17.44
N GLY A 77 -19.39 30.83 16.56
CA GLY A 77 -19.21 30.71 15.11
C GLY A 77 -18.05 31.57 14.57
N SER A 78 -17.83 32.75 15.14
CA SER A 78 -16.71 33.63 14.75
C SER A 78 -15.36 33.06 15.18
N ILE A 79 -15.31 32.45 16.38
CA ILE A 79 -14.13 31.79 16.92
C ILE A 79 -13.75 30.59 16.06
N GLN A 80 -14.72 29.75 15.68
CA GLN A 80 -14.50 28.60 14.79
C GLN A 80 -13.90 29.04 13.44
N VAL A 81 -14.47 30.08 12.82
CA VAL A 81 -13.95 30.62 11.57
C VAL A 81 -12.53 31.20 11.74
N MET A 82 -12.24 31.85 12.86
CA MET A 82 -10.91 32.41 13.14
C MET A 82 -9.87 31.30 13.38
N ASN A 83 -10.24 30.24 14.08
CA ASN A 83 -9.37 29.07 14.29
C ASN A 83 -9.05 28.39 12.96
N LEU A 84 -10.07 28.16 12.12
CA LEU A 84 -9.89 27.63 10.78
C LEU A 84 -8.99 28.53 9.93
N TYR A 85 -9.20 29.85 9.97
CA TYR A 85 -8.35 30.82 9.28
C TYR A 85 -6.89 30.73 9.74
N SER A 86 -6.64 30.67 11.04
CA SER A 86 -5.27 30.57 11.59
C SER A 86 -4.56 29.33 11.07
N ARG A 87 -5.24 28.17 11.11
CA ARG A 87 -4.68 26.90 10.64
C ARG A 87 -4.44 26.89 9.14
N LEU A 88 -5.39 27.37 8.34
CA LEU A 88 -5.20 27.49 6.89
C LEU A 88 -4.04 28.41 6.55
N ARG A 89 -3.88 29.53 7.26
CA ARG A 89 -2.77 30.44 7.03
C ARG A 89 -1.42 29.78 7.31
N GLU A 90 -1.30 29.01 8.39
CA GLU A 90 -0.09 28.23 8.71
C GLU A 90 0.22 27.20 7.63
N VAL A 91 -0.77 26.41 7.22
CA VAL A 91 -0.62 25.40 6.16
C VAL A 91 -0.23 26.07 4.85
N VAL A 92 -0.97 27.06 4.38
CA VAL A 92 -0.70 27.76 3.11
C VAL A 92 0.68 28.43 3.11
N ALA A 93 1.13 28.98 4.24
CA ALA A 93 2.47 29.51 4.37
C ALA A 93 3.54 28.43 4.20
N SER A 94 3.32 27.22 4.75
CA SER A 94 4.24 26.08 4.57
C SER A 94 4.33 25.59 3.12
N LEU A 95 3.27 25.79 2.32
CA LEU A 95 3.23 25.41 0.90
C LEU A 95 4.04 26.35 -0.01
N HIS A 96 4.60 27.43 0.52
CA HIS A 96 5.24 28.49 -0.28
C HIS A 96 4.32 29.02 -1.39
N CYS A 97 3.01 29.07 -1.09
CA CYS A 97 1.99 29.55 -2.01
C CYS A 97 2.28 31.02 -2.36
N PRO A 98 2.29 31.39 -3.65
CA PRO A 98 2.61 32.76 -4.09
C PRO A 98 1.49 33.76 -3.71
N MET A 99 0.33 33.24 -3.33
CA MET A 99 -0.86 34.01 -3.04
C MET A 99 -1.15 33.98 -1.55
N GLN A 100 -1.37 35.16 -0.96
CA GLN A 100 -1.67 35.26 0.47
C GLN A 100 -3.14 34.90 0.76
N PHE A 101 -3.31 33.92 1.65
CA PHE A 101 -4.61 33.57 2.23
C PHE A 101 -5.01 34.64 3.25
N ASN A 102 -6.26 35.10 3.17
CA ASN A 102 -6.81 36.10 4.07
C ASN A 102 -8.24 35.73 4.47
N LEU A 103 -8.78 36.40 5.49
CA LEU A 103 -10.09 36.08 6.05
C LEU A 103 -11.25 36.21 5.03
N ARG A 104 -11.11 37.06 3.98
CA ARG A 104 -12.14 37.16 2.94
C ARG A 104 -12.27 35.86 2.14
N ASP A 105 -11.22 35.05 2.06
CA ASP A 105 -11.25 33.76 1.38
C ASP A 105 -12.19 32.74 2.08
N LEU A 106 -12.59 33.02 3.33
CA LEU A 106 -13.60 32.26 4.06
C LEU A 106 -14.97 32.98 4.09
N ILE A 107 -14.99 34.28 4.43
CA ILE A 107 -16.24 35.01 4.67
C ILE A 107 -16.92 35.45 3.36
N LYS A 108 -16.13 35.76 2.32
CA LYS A 108 -16.62 36.21 1.02
C LYS A 108 -15.76 35.58 -0.09
N PRO A 109 -15.83 34.24 -0.24
CA PRO A 109 -14.94 33.51 -1.11
C PRO A 109 -15.12 33.94 -2.58
N ASP A 110 -13.99 34.11 -3.26
CA ASP A 110 -13.94 34.33 -4.69
C ASP A 110 -13.62 33.00 -5.39
N SER A 111 -14.37 32.67 -6.43
CA SER A 111 -14.27 31.40 -7.16
C SER A 111 -12.84 31.09 -7.61
N SER A 112 -12.17 32.05 -8.26
CA SER A 112 -10.81 31.85 -8.77
C SER A 112 -9.80 31.69 -7.64
N ARG A 113 -9.94 32.46 -6.56
CA ARG A 113 -9.07 32.34 -5.39
C ARG A 113 -9.25 31.01 -4.67
N THR A 114 -10.50 30.60 -4.48
CA THR A 114 -10.86 29.33 -3.85
C THR A 114 -10.25 28.16 -4.61
N GLU A 115 -10.42 28.10 -5.93
CA GLU A 115 -9.82 27.06 -6.77
C GLU A 115 -8.29 27.03 -6.66
N PHE A 116 -7.65 28.21 -6.64
CA PHE A 116 -6.20 28.32 -6.51
C PHE A 116 -5.69 27.73 -5.18
N PHE A 117 -6.34 28.06 -4.06
CA PHE A 117 -5.94 27.55 -2.75
C PHE A 117 -6.24 26.06 -2.59
N ILE A 118 -7.40 25.59 -3.06
CA ILE A 118 -7.74 24.16 -3.03
C ILE A 118 -6.74 23.38 -3.88
N SER A 119 -6.43 23.89 -5.07
CA SER A 119 -5.40 23.28 -5.91
C SER A 119 -4.04 23.22 -5.20
N SER A 120 -3.64 24.30 -4.53
CA SER A 120 -2.36 24.35 -3.80
C SER A 120 -2.29 23.26 -2.74
N ILE A 121 -3.36 23.14 -1.95
CA ILE A 121 -3.49 22.17 -0.86
C ILE A 121 -3.53 20.74 -1.43
N LEU A 122 -4.34 20.47 -2.45
CA LEU A 122 -4.46 19.16 -3.07
C LEU A 122 -3.17 18.71 -3.76
N ASN A 123 -2.46 19.61 -4.43
CA ASN A 123 -1.15 19.29 -5.01
C ASN A 123 -0.16 18.85 -3.92
N PHE A 124 -0.18 19.51 -2.76
CA PHE A 124 0.60 19.08 -1.62
C PHE A 124 0.15 17.73 -1.06
N CYS A 125 -1.17 17.50 -0.95
CA CYS A 125 -1.72 16.18 -0.60
C CYS A 125 -1.15 15.10 -1.54
N LEU A 126 -1.34 15.26 -2.85
CA LEU A 126 -0.88 14.30 -3.85
C LEU A 126 0.63 14.06 -3.77
N TYR A 127 1.43 15.10 -3.57
CA TYR A 127 2.88 14.96 -3.38
C TYR A 127 3.22 14.22 -2.09
N LYS A 128 2.62 14.59 -0.96
CA LYS A 128 2.80 13.93 0.34
C LYS A 128 2.41 12.44 0.27
N TYR A 129 1.23 12.13 -0.27
CA TYR A 129 0.76 10.75 -0.42
C TYR A 129 1.56 9.97 -1.45
N SER A 130 1.98 10.57 -2.57
CA SER A 130 2.86 9.92 -3.54
C SER A 130 4.22 9.58 -2.92
N ILE A 131 4.80 10.46 -2.10
CA ILE A 131 6.05 10.17 -1.39
C ILE A 131 5.84 9.12 -0.32
N VAL A 132 4.75 9.19 0.43
CA VAL A 132 4.44 8.22 1.49
C VAL A 132 4.17 6.85 0.89
N ASP A 133 3.39 6.74 -0.19
CA ASP A 133 3.16 5.47 -0.91
C ASP A 133 4.46 4.92 -1.49
N PHE A 134 5.30 5.78 -2.09
CA PHE A 134 6.62 5.38 -2.58
C PHE A 134 7.50 4.85 -1.43
N ARG A 135 7.59 5.58 -0.31
CA ARG A 135 8.35 5.15 0.88
C ARG A 135 7.83 3.86 1.50
N ILE A 136 6.50 3.70 1.58
CA ILE A 136 5.87 2.48 2.09
C ILE A 136 6.17 1.31 1.15
N ARG A 137 6.05 1.52 -0.17
CA ARG A 137 6.33 0.50 -1.19
C ARG A 137 7.79 0.08 -1.15
N ASP A 138 8.72 1.03 -1.12
CA ASP A 138 10.15 0.75 -0.98
C ASP A 138 10.47 0.01 0.32
N THR A 139 9.92 0.45 1.45
CA THR A 139 10.17 -0.20 2.75
C THR A 139 9.62 -1.63 2.75
N LYS A 140 8.37 -1.84 2.31
CA LYS A 140 7.74 -3.16 2.26
C LYS A 140 8.44 -4.08 1.25
N MET A 141 8.78 -3.58 0.06
CA MET A 141 9.49 -4.39 -0.94
C MET A 141 10.91 -4.73 -0.52
N ASN A 142 11.63 -3.84 0.15
CA ASN A 142 12.94 -4.16 0.71
C ASN A 142 12.87 -5.23 1.82
N LEU A 143 11.79 -5.25 2.61
CA LEU A 143 11.54 -6.30 3.61
C LEU A 143 11.14 -7.64 2.98
N LEU A 144 10.36 -7.61 1.89
CA LEU A 144 9.89 -8.81 1.20
C LEU A 144 10.93 -9.43 0.26
N ARG A 145 11.87 -8.64 -0.26
CA ARG A 145 12.94 -9.11 -1.15
C ARG A 145 13.70 -10.34 -0.63
N PRO A 146 14.27 -10.37 0.60
CA PRO A 146 15.01 -11.55 1.07
C PRO A 146 14.11 -12.79 1.18
N ILE A 147 12.83 -12.62 1.53
CA ILE A 147 11.86 -13.73 1.60
C ILE A 147 11.55 -14.27 0.19
N ALA A 148 11.40 -13.38 -0.79
CA ALA A 148 11.19 -13.76 -2.18
C ALA A 148 12.40 -14.50 -2.76
N GLU A 149 13.62 -14.02 -2.46
CA GLU A 149 14.88 -14.65 -2.87
C GLU A 149 15.06 -16.05 -2.23
N GLU A 150 14.71 -16.20 -0.95
CA GLU A 150 14.72 -17.49 -0.27
C GLU A 150 13.69 -18.46 -0.85
N LEU A 151 12.48 -18.00 -1.15
CA LEU A 151 11.44 -18.81 -1.79
C LEU A 151 11.88 -19.30 -3.17
N THR A 152 12.54 -18.46 -3.97
CA THR A 152 13.08 -18.88 -5.26
C THR A 152 14.13 -19.95 -5.12
N LEU A 153 15.05 -19.81 -4.15
CA LEU A 153 16.08 -20.82 -3.88
C LEU A 153 15.47 -22.16 -3.44
N LEU A 154 14.48 -22.12 -2.55
CA LEU A 154 13.79 -23.32 -2.08
C LEU A 154 13.02 -24.03 -3.19
N ASP A 155 12.41 -23.27 -4.11
CA ASP A 155 11.71 -23.85 -5.27
C ASP A 155 12.69 -24.52 -6.25
N GLU A 156 13.87 -23.92 -6.47
CA GLU A 156 14.94 -24.52 -7.27
C GLU A 156 15.44 -25.83 -6.62
N GLN A 157 15.73 -25.82 -5.32
CA GLN A 157 16.12 -27.03 -4.60
C GLN A 157 15.03 -28.10 -4.65
N ARG A 158 13.77 -27.74 -4.47
CA ARG A 158 12.62 -28.66 -4.55
C ARG A 158 12.60 -29.36 -5.91
N LYS A 159 12.78 -28.61 -7.01
CA LYS A 159 12.83 -29.16 -8.38
C LYS A 159 14.02 -30.11 -8.56
N GLU A 160 15.19 -29.78 -8.04
CA GLU A 160 16.36 -30.67 -8.08
C GLU A 160 16.12 -31.98 -7.34
N TRP A 161 15.53 -31.92 -6.14
CA TRP A 161 15.20 -33.12 -5.37
C TRP A 161 14.13 -33.98 -6.06
N GLU A 162 13.09 -33.37 -6.64
CA GLU A 162 12.07 -34.10 -7.43
C GLU A 162 12.69 -34.81 -8.64
N ALA A 163 13.63 -34.15 -9.33
CA ALA A 163 14.36 -34.76 -10.44
C ALA A 163 15.21 -35.96 -9.97
N LYS A 164 15.90 -35.82 -8.84
CA LYS A 164 16.73 -36.87 -8.26
C LYS A 164 15.92 -38.07 -7.78
N ILE A 165 14.76 -37.84 -7.16
CA ILE A 165 13.81 -38.90 -6.77
C ILE A 165 13.34 -39.64 -8.03
N SER A 166 12.96 -38.91 -9.07
CA SER A 166 12.51 -39.51 -10.33
C SER A 166 13.60 -40.38 -10.96
N GLN A 167 14.85 -39.92 -10.95
CA GLN A 167 16.00 -40.68 -11.44
C GLN A 167 16.22 -41.97 -10.63
N LEU A 168 16.25 -41.88 -9.30
CA LEU A 168 16.47 -43.04 -8.43
C LEU A 168 15.34 -44.06 -8.55
N ASN A 169 14.09 -43.61 -8.67
CA ASN A 169 12.96 -44.50 -8.89
C ASN A 169 13.07 -45.26 -10.23
N ALA A 170 13.54 -44.59 -11.29
CA ALA A 170 13.80 -45.25 -12.57
C ALA A 170 14.93 -46.28 -12.46
N GLU A 171 15.99 -45.98 -11.69
CA GLU A 171 17.08 -46.90 -11.45
C GLU A 171 16.63 -48.15 -10.67
N ILE A 172 15.84 -47.96 -9.60
CA ILE A 172 15.23 -49.05 -8.82
C ILE A 172 14.35 -49.94 -9.70
N ALA A 173 13.52 -49.33 -10.56
CA ALA A 173 12.70 -50.08 -11.51
C ALA A 173 13.56 -50.93 -12.44
N GLY A 174 14.64 -50.36 -12.98
CA GLY A 174 15.60 -51.08 -13.82
C GLY A 174 16.28 -52.26 -13.11
N TYR A 175 16.71 -52.09 -11.85
CA TYR A 175 17.27 -53.19 -11.06
C TYR A 175 16.25 -54.29 -10.78
N ASN A 176 15.00 -53.92 -10.47
CA ASN A 176 13.94 -54.90 -10.22
C ASN A 176 13.64 -55.71 -11.49
N GLU A 177 13.53 -55.06 -12.65
CA GLU A 177 13.35 -55.75 -13.94
C GLU A 177 14.52 -56.67 -14.30
N ALA A 178 15.76 -56.25 -14.03
CA ALA A 178 16.93 -57.11 -14.21
C ALA A 178 16.87 -58.33 -13.29
N ARG A 179 16.54 -58.12 -12.01
CA ARG A 179 16.41 -59.19 -11.02
C ARG A 179 15.33 -60.20 -11.40
N GLU A 180 14.18 -59.73 -11.90
CA GLU A 180 13.10 -60.62 -12.36
C GLU A 180 13.51 -61.45 -13.60
N ARG A 181 14.27 -60.86 -14.53
CA ARG A 181 14.81 -61.59 -15.69
C ARG A 181 15.85 -62.64 -15.31
N GLU A 182 16.68 -62.38 -14.31
CA GLU A 182 17.74 -63.29 -13.86
C GLU A 182 17.23 -64.40 -12.92
N LEU A 183 16.12 -64.16 -12.21
CA LEU A 183 15.52 -65.11 -11.28
C LEU A 183 15.34 -66.55 -11.83
N PRO A 184 14.79 -66.78 -13.05
CA PRO A 184 14.65 -68.12 -13.59
C PRO A 184 15.99 -68.81 -13.86
N LEU A 185 17.00 -68.06 -14.31
CA LEU A 185 18.36 -68.59 -14.54
C LEU A 185 19.01 -69.01 -13.22
N VAL A 186 18.87 -68.19 -12.18
CA VAL A 186 19.37 -68.52 -10.83
C VAL A 186 18.69 -69.78 -10.30
N GLN A 187 17.36 -69.91 -10.45
CA GLN A 187 16.62 -71.10 -10.02
C GLN A 187 17.04 -72.37 -10.78
N GLU A 188 17.34 -72.28 -12.07
CA GLU A 188 17.87 -73.40 -12.88
C GLU A 188 19.26 -73.83 -12.40
N VAL A 189 20.15 -72.86 -12.13
CA VAL A 189 21.49 -73.18 -11.62
C VAL A 189 21.40 -73.82 -10.22
N ASP A 190 20.54 -73.29 -9.35
CA ASP A 190 20.36 -73.81 -7.99
C ASP A 190 19.82 -75.26 -7.99
N SER A 191 18.91 -75.59 -8.91
CA SER A 191 18.39 -76.95 -9.05
C SER A 191 19.49 -77.91 -9.52
N ARG A 192 20.27 -77.55 -10.54
CA ARG A 192 21.43 -78.33 -11.01
C ARG A 192 22.47 -78.53 -9.92
N VAL A 193 22.78 -77.49 -9.14
CA VAL A 193 23.73 -77.60 -8.02
C VAL A 193 23.21 -78.58 -6.97
N LYS A 194 21.91 -78.55 -6.63
CA LYS A 194 21.31 -79.52 -5.69
C LYS A 194 21.37 -80.96 -6.22
N GLU A 195 21.11 -81.17 -7.50
CA GLU A 195 21.24 -82.49 -8.15
C GLU A 195 22.67 -83.01 -8.10
N LEU A 196 23.65 -82.20 -8.50
CA LEU A 196 25.07 -82.56 -8.45
C LEU A 196 25.53 -82.89 -7.03
N ARG A 197 25.13 -82.10 -6.03
CA ARG A 197 25.45 -82.37 -4.62
C ARG A 197 24.88 -83.71 -4.15
N LYS A 198 23.64 -84.06 -4.54
CA LYS A 198 23.05 -85.38 -4.25
C LYS A 198 23.85 -86.51 -4.92
N MET A 199 24.26 -86.33 -6.18
CA MET A 199 25.02 -87.32 -6.92
C MET A 199 26.40 -87.57 -6.28
N ILE A 200 27.11 -86.51 -5.89
CA ILE A 200 28.39 -86.60 -5.16
C ILE A 200 28.21 -87.29 -3.81
N ALA A 201 27.15 -86.97 -3.06
CA ALA A 201 26.88 -87.63 -1.77
C ALA A 201 26.58 -89.12 -1.94
N GLY A 202 25.87 -89.51 -3.01
CA GLY A 202 25.64 -90.92 -3.36
C GLY A 202 26.92 -91.65 -3.75
N LEU A 203 27.85 -90.98 -4.43
CA LEU A 203 29.15 -91.54 -4.80
C LEU A 203 30.13 -91.67 -3.62
N LYS A 204 29.96 -90.88 -2.56
CA LYS A 204 30.79 -90.93 -1.34
C LYS A 204 30.36 -91.99 -0.32
N ASN A 205 29.14 -92.52 -0.44
CA ASN A 205 28.55 -93.49 0.48
C ASN A 205 28.57 -94.94 -0.06
N ASN A 206 29.25 -95.17 -1.19
CA ASN A 206 29.66 -96.47 -1.73
C ASN A 206 31.19 -96.58 -1.66
#